data_AF-A0A7L3W3X3-F1
#
_entry.id   AF-A0A7L3W3X3-F1
#
_cell.length_a   1.000
_cell.length_b   1.000
_cell.length_c   1.000
_cell.angle_alpha   90.00
_cell.angle_beta   90.00
_cell.angle_gamma   90.00
#
_symmetry.space_group_name_H-M   'P 1'
#
loop_
_entity.id
_entity.type
_entity.pdbx_description
1 polymer ?
#
loop_
_entity_poly.entity_id
_entity_poly.type
_entity_poly.pdbx_seq_one_letter_code
_entity_poly.pdbx_strand_id
1 'polypeptide(L)' 'PCQPCCLPCQPCIPTPLVNSCNEPCVRQCQTSTVVIEPSPVVVTLPGPILSSFPQN' A
#
# COMPACT_ATOMS: atom_id res chain seq x y z
N PRO A 1 10.87 -8.70 -7.07
CA PRO A 1 9.81 -9.65 -6.62
C PRO A 1 10.34 -10.47 -5.44
N CYS A 2 9.61 -10.55 -4.32
CA CYS A 2 9.99 -11.42 -3.20
C CYS A 2 9.78 -12.88 -3.64
N GLN A 3 10.87 -13.64 -3.77
CA GLN A 3 10.75 -15.08 -4.02
C GLN A 3 10.23 -15.78 -2.77
N PRO A 4 9.30 -16.75 -2.92
CA PRO A 4 8.79 -17.51 -1.79
C PRO A 4 9.92 -18.30 -1.12
N CYS A 5 9.85 -18.40 0.19
CA CYS A 5 10.81 -19.13 1.02
C CYS A 5 10.87 -20.62 0.68
N CYS A 6 9.76 -21.16 0.19
CA CYS A 6 9.63 -22.51 -0.31
C CYS A 6 9.34 -22.43 -1.81
N LEU A 7 10.16 -23.10 -2.62
CA LEU A 7 9.77 -23.44 -3.98
C LEU A 7 9.03 -24.78 -3.90
N PRO A 8 7.88 -24.96 -4.57
CA PRO A 8 7.28 -26.29 -4.68
C PRO A 8 8.30 -27.21 -5.37
N CYS A 9 8.75 -28.27 -4.69
CA CYS A 9 9.51 -29.32 -5.34
C CYS A 9 8.66 -29.88 -6.49
N GLN A 10 9.23 -29.91 -7.69
CA GLN A 10 8.57 -30.47 -8.87
C GLN A 10 8.18 -31.92 -8.56
N PRO A 11 6.89 -32.30 -8.67
CA PRO A 11 6.44 -33.58 -8.18
C PRO A 11 6.93 -34.71 -9.09
N CYS A 12 7.89 -35.50 -8.61
CA CYS A 12 8.10 -36.85 -9.08
C CYS A 12 7.43 -37.80 -8.08
N ILE A 13 6.27 -38.37 -8.46
CA ILE A 13 5.67 -39.62 -7.91
C ILE A 13 4.90 -39.47 -6.56
N PRO A 14 3.85 -40.31 -6.29
CA PRO A 14 2.79 -39.99 -5.36
C PRO A 14 3.14 -40.48 -3.95
N THR A 15 3.73 -39.59 -3.17
CA THR A 15 3.74 -39.69 -1.70
C THR A 15 3.39 -38.30 -1.17
N PRO A 16 2.59 -38.19 -0.10
CA PRO A 16 2.37 -36.90 0.55
C PRO A 16 3.67 -36.54 1.30
N LEU A 17 4.67 -36.09 0.56
CA LEU A 17 5.87 -35.53 1.15
C LEU A 17 5.44 -34.23 1.81
N VAL A 18 5.40 -34.23 3.14
CA VAL A 18 5.17 -33.02 3.94
C VAL A 18 6.38 -32.12 3.73
N ASN A 19 6.33 -31.29 2.69
CA ASN A 19 7.32 -30.25 2.40
C ASN A 19 7.16 -29.11 3.41
N SER A 20 7.45 -29.39 4.68
CA SER A 20 7.51 -28.35 5.72
C SER A 20 8.90 -27.74 5.67
N CYS A 21 9.01 -26.51 5.15
CA CYS A 21 10.22 -25.71 5.30
C CYS A 21 10.31 -25.28 6.77
N ASN A 22 11.20 -25.90 7.53
CA ASN A 22 11.36 -25.64 8.97
C ASN A 22 12.53 -24.70 9.27
N GLU A 23 13.29 -24.30 8.26
CA GLU A 23 14.42 -23.39 8.37
C GLU A 23 13.94 -21.92 8.41
N PRO A 24 14.56 -21.05 9.25
CA PRO A 24 14.20 -19.65 9.33
C PRO A 24 14.48 -18.95 8.00
N CYS A 25 13.41 -18.48 7.34
CA CYS A 25 13.53 -17.74 6.09
C CYS A 25 13.40 -16.24 6.34
N VAL A 26 14.53 -15.54 6.28
CA VAL A 26 14.58 -14.08 6.24
C VAL A 26 14.91 -13.66 4.82
N ARG A 27 14.18 -12.67 4.29
CA ARG A 27 14.37 -12.14 2.93
C ARG A 27 14.43 -10.62 2.98
N GLN A 28 15.40 -10.07 2.26
CA GLN A 28 15.39 -8.65 1.92
C GLN A 28 14.65 -8.49 0.60
N CYS A 29 13.52 -7.78 0.66
CA CYS A 29 12.68 -7.48 -0.49
C CYS A 29 12.86 -6.03 -0.93
N GLN A 30 12.38 -5.74 -2.13
CA GLN A 30 12.23 -4.35 -2.58
C GLN A 30 11.31 -3.59 -1.62
N THR A 31 11.61 -2.31 -1.41
CA THR A 31 10.79 -1.42 -0.59
C THR A 31 9.37 -1.38 -1.13
N SER A 32 8.37 -1.58 -0.26
CA SER A 32 6.97 -1.34 -0.62
C SER A 32 6.67 0.15 -0.58
N THR A 33 5.85 0.62 -1.52
CA THR A 33 5.30 1.97 -1.47
C THR A 33 3.88 1.89 -0.92
N VAL A 34 3.61 2.63 0.16
CA VAL A 34 2.26 2.81 0.70
C VAL A 34 1.86 4.26 0.46
N VAL A 35 0.68 4.47 -0.12
CA VAL A 35 0.08 5.79 -0.29
C VAL A 35 -1.03 5.94 0.73
N ILE A 36 -1.00 7.04 1.49
CA ILE A 36 -2.07 7.41 2.41
C ILE A 36 -2.94 8.45 1.70
N GLU A 37 -4.18 8.09 1.41
CA GLU A 37 -5.15 9.00 0.82
C GLU A 37 -6.07 9.58 1.91
N PRO A 38 -5.88 10.85 2.32
CA PRO A 38 -6.78 11.49 3.25
C PRO A 38 -8.11 11.84 2.59
N SER A 39 -9.17 11.94 3.38
CA SER A 39 -10.46 12.44 2.90
C SER A 39 -10.33 13.87 2.34
N PRO A 40 -11.05 14.22 1.26
CA PRO A 40 -11.02 15.56 0.69
C PRO A 40 -11.59 16.59 1.67
N VAL A 41 -10.96 17.76 1.73
CA VAL A 41 -11.41 18.89 2.55
C VAL A 41 -12.00 19.97 1.66
N VAL A 42 -13.25 20.37 1.96
CA VAL A 42 -13.91 21.48 1.27
C VAL A 42 -13.64 22.76 2.05
N VAL A 43 -13.09 23.76 1.38
CA VAL A 43 -12.89 25.11 1.95
C VAL A 43 -13.95 26.04 1.35
N THR A 44 -14.70 26.72 2.22
CA THR A 44 -15.61 27.80 1.82
C THR A 44 -14.95 29.13 2.17
N LEU A 45 -14.76 30.00 1.17
CA LEU A 45 -14.25 31.34 1.39
C LEU A 45 -15.43 32.29 1.67
N PRO A 46 -15.32 33.18 2.68
CA PRO A 46 -16.31 34.22 2.87
C PRO A 46 -16.39 35.10 1.61
N GLY A 47 -17.61 35.52 1.26
CA GLY A 47 -17.85 36.33 0.07
C GLY A 47 -17.03 37.63 0.08
N PRO A 48 -16.73 38.21 -1.10
CA PRO A 48 -16.00 39.47 -1.19
C PRO A 48 -16.76 40.57 -0.47
N ILE A 49 -16.09 41.27 0.45
CA ILE A 49 -16.64 42.47 1.08
C ILE A 49 -16.60 43.60 0.05
N LEU A 50 -17.74 43.86 -0.60
CA LEU A 50 -17.91 45.02 -1.47
C LEU A 50 -18.27 46.24 -0.61
N SER A 51 -17.26 46.98 -0.13
CA SER A 51 -17.48 48.29 0.48
C SER A 51 -17.71 49.31 -0.64
N SER A 52 -18.98 49.66 -0.91
CA SER A 52 -19.31 50.82 -1.73
C SER A 52 -19.37 52.06 -0.83
N PHE A 53 -18.44 52.99 -1.02
CA PHE A 53 -18.51 54.31 -0.39
C PHE A 53 -19.62 55.12 -1.07
N PRO A 54 -20.55 55.74 -0.31
CA PRO A 54 -21.56 56.60 -0.90
C PRO A 54 -20.89 57.82 -1.55
N GLN A 55 -21.13 58.02 -2.84
CA GLN A 55 -20.81 59.26 -3.54
C GLN A 55 -21.87 60.29 -3.18
N ASN A 56 -21.65 61.03 -2.09
CA ASN A 56 -22.35 62.30 -1.87
C ASN A 56 -21.41 63.33 -1.24
#